data_AF-A0AAU1I748-F1
#
_entry.id   AF-A0AAU1I748-F1
#
_cell.length_a   1.000
_cell.length_b   1.000
_cell.length_c   1.000
_cell.angle_alpha   90.00
_cell.angle_beta   90.00
_cell.angle_gamma   90.00
#
_symmetry.space_group_name_H-M   'P 1'
#
loop_
_entity.id
_entity.type
_entity.pdbx_description
1 polymer ?
#
loop_
_entity_poly.entity_id
_entity_poly.type
_entity_poly.pdbx_seq_one_letter_code
_entity_poly.pdbx_strand_id
1 'polypeptide(L)'
;MRRVLALVSALCAALALLSSCTWGGADGDGARPPGAPSGVTAAAGSATSVHVMWTAVSTEPGIRVYEVYRGPTKVKEVPGSAHMVDVTMLKPATTYAFTVRARDKDGRLGPPSKEVRATTPRAVAADRAAPTRPGKIAGRAVGSRAVQLSWAAATDDRDVVSYDIHQGGTKIHSVGGNQTATVVTGLRPGTHYSFTVRARDAADNLSPATAPVRISTPGTDDGRGTAPTAFRATTHRADGAYHLDLSWVPPRTDGVVAEYQIQLDGRAATSLVYGGNPPRDKATYSFYLGPESGVGHRVRIRGRLPDGTWGGFSAERTVTTGARG
;
A
#
# COMPACT_ATOMS: atom_id res chain seq x y z
N MET A 1 39.56 -40.84 55.47
CA MET A 1 40.77 -40.40 54.75
C MET A 1 41.56 -41.63 54.31
N ARG A 2 41.43 -42.05 53.04
CA ARG A 2 42.26 -43.10 52.42
C ARG A 2 42.10 -43.06 50.90
N ARG A 3 43.24 -42.82 50.25
CA ARG A 3 43.81 -43.44 49.03
C ARG A 3 43.14 -43.25 47.66
N VAL A 4 43.92 -42.55 46.83
CA VAL A 4 44.13 -42.64 45.38
C VAL A 4 44.03 -44.07 44.84
N LEU A 5 43.41 -44.24 43.66
CA LEU A 5 43.89 -45.16 42.62
C LEU A 5 43.41 -44.68 41.23
N ALA A 6 44.38 -44.32 40.39
CA ALA A 6 44.21 -44.19 38.94
C ALA A 6 44.43 -45.57 38.30
N LEU A 7 43.70 -45.87 37.23
CA LEU A 7 44.05 -46.94 36.29
C LEU A 7 43.67 -46.49 34.87
N VAL A 8 44.65 -46.64 33.99
CA VAL A 8 44.73 -46.22 32.60
C VAL A 8 44.53 -47.44 31.69
N SER A 9 44.13 -47.20 30.43
CA SER A 9 44.35 -48.02 29.20
C SER A 9 43.12 -48.84 28.75
N ALA A 10 42.47 -48.47 27.64
CA ALA A 10 42.73 -48.89 26.23
C ALA A 10 42.12 -50.28 25.94
N LEU A 11 41.39 -50.58 24.86
CA LEU A 11 41.66 -50.39 23.44
C LEU A 11 40.43 -50.88 22.61
N CYS A 12 40.45 -50.56 21.31
CA CYS A 12 39.85 -51.29 20.17
C CYS A 12 38.52 -50.84 19.54
N ALA A 13 38.65 -50.62 18.23
CA ALA A 13 37.69 -50.10 17.27
C ALA A 13 36.77 -51.18 16.69
N ALA A 14 35.60 -50.75 16.21
CA ALA A 14 34.90 -51.45 15.13
C ALA A 14 34.18 -50.42 14.24
N LEU A 15 34.65 -50.35 12.99
CA LEU A 15 33.99 -49.69 11.88
C LEU A 15 32.76 -50.52 11.48
N ALA A 16 31.59 -49.90 11.39
CA ALA A 16 30.45 -50.45 10.68
C ALA A 16 29.87 -49.36 9.76
N LEU A 17 30.17 -49.50 8.46
CA LEU A 17 29.48 -48.82 7.37
C LEU A 17 28.18 -49.57 7.04
N LEU A 18 27.24 -48.81 6.45
CA LEU A 18 25.98 -49.22 5.79
C LEU A 18 24.72 -49.14 6.66
N SER A 19 23.99 -48.04 6.50
CA SER A 19 22.88 -47.99 5.53
C SER A 19 22.22 -46.63 5.59
N SER A 20 22.37 -45.88 4.49
CA SER A 20 21.65 -44.66 4.21
C SER A 20 20.16 -44.96 4.04
N CYS A 21 19.39 -44.81 5.11
CA CYS A 21 17.95 -44.57 4.99
C CYS A 21 17.77 -43.09 4.66
N THR A 22 17.63 -42.83 3.37
CA THR A 22 17.04 -41.59 2.85
C THR A 22 15.61 -41.51 3.37
N TRP A 23 15.42 -40.93 4.55
CA TRP A 23 14.11 -40.50 4.98
C TRP A 23 13.81 -39.23 4.21
N GLY A 24 13.05 -39.38 3.13
CA GLY A 24 12.40 -38.29 2.42
C GLY A 24 11.47 -37.56 3.37
N GLY A 25 12.01 -36.56 4.06
CA GLY A 25 11.22 -35.45 4.56
C GLY A 25 10.94 -34.56 3.36
N ALA A 26 9.73 -34.65 2.83
CA ALA A 26 9.18 -33.61 2.00
C ALA A 26 9.12 -32.33 2.85
N ASP A 27 10.20 -31.56 2.87
CA ASP A 27 10.12 -30.15 3.22
C ASP A 27 9.35 -29.50 2.08
N GLY A 28 8.02 -29.48 2.23
CA GLY A 28 7.19 -28.59 1.47
C GLY A 28 7.79 -27.20 1.64
N ASP A 29 8.15 -26.57 0.52
CA ASP A 29 8.58 -25.18 0.45
C ASP A 29 7.45 -24.29 1.00
N GLY A 30 7.35 -24.25 2.33
CA GLY A 30 6.42 -23.43 3.07
C GLY A 30 6.92 -22.01 2.94
N ALA A 31 6.38 -21.29 1.96
CA ALA A 31 6.77 -19.92 1.68
C ALA A 31 6.85 -19.11 2.98
N ARG A 32 7.98 -18.42 3.19
CA ARG A 32 8.27 -17.65 4.41
C ARG A 32 7.31 -16.46 4.54
N PRO A 33 6.75 -16.17 5.74
CA PRO A 33 5.89 -15.00 5.95
C PRO A 33 6.59 -13.69 5.55
N PRO A 34 5.83 -12.62 5.27
CA PRO A 34 6.41 -11.34 4.90
C PRO A 34 7.28 -10.77 6.01
N GLY A 35 8.28 -9.97 5.62
CA GLY A 35 9.11 -9.23 6.58
C GLY A 35 8.33 -8.18 7.36
N ALA A 36 8.92 -7.71 8.48
CA ALA A 36 8.37 -6.60 9.23
C ALA A 36 8.38 -5.30 8.40
N PRO A 37 7.33 -4.46 8.47
CA PRO A 37 7.38 -3.10 7.93
C PRO A 37 8.54 -2.30 8.52
N SER A 38 9.24 -1.55 7.66
CA SER A 38 10.35 -0.67 8.03
C SER A 38 9.92 0.80 8.01
N GLY A 39 10.78 1.70 8.48
CA GLY A 39 10.50 3.14 8.46
C GLY A 39 9.26 3.54 9.26
N VAL A 40 8.87 2.75 10.26
CA VAL A 40 7.67 3.01 11.05
C VAL A 40 7.86 4.29 11.86
N THR A 41 6.87 5.18 11.84
CA THR A 41 6.82 6.39 12.65
C THR A 41 5.44 6.55 13.28
N ALA A 42 5.39 7.27 14.40
CA ALA A 42 4.15 7.66 15.04
C ALA A 42 4.24 9.12 15.49
N ALA A 43 3.21 9.91 15.19
CA ALA A 43 3.10 11.31 15.60
C ALA A 43 1.69 11.59 16.09
N ALA A 44 1.54 12.41 17.13
CA ALA A 44 0.22 12.86 17.55
C ALA A 44 -0.45 13.63 16.41
N GLY A 45 -1.72 13.31 16.16
CA GLY A 45 -2.56 14.05 15.23
C GLY A 45 -3.43 15.08 15.93
N SER A 46 -3.96 14.69 17.09
CA SER A 46 -4.74 15.53 17.99
C SER A 46 -4.59 15.00 19.41
N ALA A 47 -5.29 15.58 20.38
CA ALA A 47 -5.38 15.03 21.73
C ALA A 47 -5.99 13.61 21.78
N THR A 48 -6.67 13.17 20.72
CA THR A 48 -7.36 11.86 20.68
C THR A 48 -6.96 10.99 19.48
N SER A 49 -5.94 11.39 18.72
CA SER A 49 -5.48 10.65 17.55
C SER A 49 -3.96 10.62 17.41
N VAL A 50 -3.46 9.51 16.86
CA VAL A 50 -2.06 9.34 16.45
C VAL A 50 -2.03 8.87 15.00
N HIS A 51 -1.16 9.48 14.20
CA HIS A 51 -0.83 9.06 12.86
C HIS A 51 0.29 8.03 12.93
N VAL A 52 0.05 6.81 12.42
CA VAL A 52 1.05 5.75 12.31
C VAL A 52 1.36 5.53 10.85
N MET A 53 2.64 5.48 10.50
CA MET A 53 3.11 5.46 9.11
C MET A 53 4.22 4.44 8.95
N TRP A 54 4.40 3.90 7.76
CA TRP A 54 5.42 2.89 7.48
C TRP A 54 5.80 2.84 6.00
N THR A 55 6.98 2.29 5.74
CA THR A 55 7.41 1.92 4.39
C THR A 55 6.74 0.61 3.97
N ALA A 56 6.31 0.55 2.71
CA ALA A 56 5.75 -0.65 2.10
C ALA A 56 6.71 -1.84 2.19
N VAL A 57 6.16 -3.02 2.48
CA VAL A 57 6.86 -4.29 2.34
C VAL A 57 6.65 -4.81 0.91
N SER A 58 7.74 -4.94 0.16
CA SER A 58 7.75 -5.50 -1.20
C SER A 58 8.10 -7.00 -1.14
N THR A 59 7.09 -7.87 -1.17
CA THR A 59 7.25 -9.34 -1.18
C THR A 59 6.38 -9.98 -2.25
N GLU A 60 6.68 -11.23 -2.63
CA GLU A 60 5.76 -12.11 -3.36
C GLU A 60 5.37 -13.31 -2.48
N PRO A 61 4.08 -13.67 -2.36
CA PRO A 61 2.93 -12.92 -2.84
C PRO A 61 2.76 -11.61 -2.06
N GLY A 62 2.46 -10.50 -2.76
CA GLY A 62 2.35 -9.18 -2.15
C GLY A 62 1.42 -9.07 -0.94
N ILE A 63 1.57 -8.01 -0.15
CA ILE A 63 0.81 -7.80 1.09
C ILE A 63 -0.70 -7.67 0.82
N ARG A 64 -1.52 -8.36 1.62
CA ARG A 64 -2.99 -8.24 1.60
C ARG A 64 -3.44 -7.12 2.53
N VAL A 65 -2.96 -7.12 3.77
CA VAL A 65 -3.28 -6.10 4.78
C VAL A 65 -2.07 -5.77 5.65
N TYR A 66 -2.06 -4.56 6.20
CA TYR A 66 -1.26 -4.21 7.36
C TYR A 66 -2.15 -4.18 8.60
N GLU A 67 -1.64 -4.73 9.69
CA GLU A 67 -2.27 -4.70 11.01
C GLU A 67 -1.47 -3.76 11.92
N VAL A 68 -2.14 -2.77 12.51
CA VAL A 68 -1.53 -1.83 13.45
C VAL A 68 -1.96 -2.19 14.86
N TYR A 69 -0.96 -2.32 15.74
CA TYR A 69 -1.12 -2.72 17.13
C TYR A 69 -0.78 -1.55 18.05
N ARG A 70 -1.55 -1.41 19.13
CA ARG A 70 -1.27 -0.52 20.26
C ARG A 70 -0.94 -1.40 21.46
N GLY A 71 0.33 -1.49 21.82
CA GLY A 71 0.82 -2.56 22.69
C GLY A 71 0.45 -3.94 22.11
N PRO A 72 -0.19 -4.85 22.88
CA PRO A 72 -0.58 -6.17 22.39
C PRO A 72 -1.89 -6.17 21.57
N THR A 73 -2.65 -5.07 21.54
CA THR A 73 -4.00 -5.03 20.97
C THR A 73 -3.97 -4.55 19.51
N LYS A 74 -4.52 -5.33 18.57
CA LYS A 74 -4.77 -4.86 17.19
C LYS A 74 -5.84 -3.76 17.20
N VAL A 75 -5.50 -2.56 16.72
CA VAL A 75 -6.40 -1.39 16.72
C VAL A 75 -6.86 -0.99 15.32
N LYS A 76 -6.11 -1.35 14.27
CA LYS A 76 -6.49 -1.12 12.87
C LYS A 76 -6.03 -2.28 11.99
N GLU A 77 -6.74 -2.43 10.88
CA GLU A 77 -6.35 -3.26 9.75
C GLU A 77 -6.64 -2.43 8.48
N VAL A 78 -5.63 -2.29 7.62
CA VAL A 78 -5.72 -1.48 6.41
C VAL A 78 -5.24 -2.29 5.19
N PRO A 79 -5.71 -1.97 3.97
CA PRO A 79 -5.26 -2.66 2.76
C PRO A 79 -3.74 -2.61 2.59
N GLY A 80 -3.17 -3.60 1.91
CA GLY A 80 -1.72 -3.68 1.64
C GLY A 80 -1.15 -2.54 0.78
N SER A 81 -1.99 -1.69 0.20
CA SER A 81 -1.59 -0.44 -0.45
C SER A 81 -1.49 0.75 0.52
N ALA A 82 -1.96 0.64 1.76
CA ALA A 82 -1.84 1.74 2.71
C ALA A 82 -0.40 1.86 3.25
N HIS A 83 0.04 3.10 3.40
CA HIS A 83 1.32 3.48 4.01
C HIS A 83 1.16 4.28 5.30
N MET A 84 -0.08 4.53 5.71
CA MET A 84 -0.43 5.23 6.94
C MET A 84 -1.82 4.85 7.44
N VAL A 85 -2.08 5.10 8.73
CA VAL A 85 -3.42 5.08 9.32
C VAL A 85 -3.52 6.02 10.52
N ASP A 86 -4.72 6.58 10.71
CA ASP A 86 -5.06 7.36 11.88
C ASP A 86 -5.70 6.45 12.94
N VAL A 87 -5.05 6.33 14.10
CA VAL A 87 -5.60 5.65 15.28
C VAL A 87 -6.29 6.70 16.14
N THR A 88 -7.61 6.62 16.24
CA THR A 88 -8.47 7.61 16.93
C THR A 88 -9.01 7.06 18.25
N MET A 89 -9.82 7.85 18.96
CA MET A 89 -10.42 7.50 20.26
C MET A 89 -9.35 7.19 21.33
N LEU A 90 -8.23 7.89 21.27
CA LEU A 90 -7.17 7.83 22.26
C LEU A 90 -7.47 8.79 23.41
N LYS A 91 -6.89 8.50 24.58
CA LYS A 91 -6.94 9.39 25.73
C LYS A 91 -5.94 10.53 25.53
N PRO A 92 -6.30 11.77 25.89
CA PRO A 92 -5.35 12.88 25.94
C PRO A 92 -4.20 12.65 26.91
N ALA A 93 -3.11 13.40 26.73
CA ALA A 93 -1.93 13.39 27.60
C ALA A 93 -1.38 11.98 27.89
N THR A 94 -1.46 11.08 26.91
CA THR A 94 -1.14 9.66 27.10
C THR A 94 -0.11 9.22 26.06
N THR A 95 0.95 8.57 26.54
CA THR A 95 1.95 7.94 25.67
C THR A 95 1.47 6.57 25.22
N TYR A 96 1.47 6.37 23.91
CA TYR A 96 1.12 5.11 23.26
C TYR A 96 2.32 4.53 22.54
N ALA A 97 2.39 3.19 22.51
CA ALA A 97 3.37 2.43 21.75
C ALA A 97 2.67 1.68 20.61
N PHE A 98 3.23 1.77 19.41
CA PHE A 98 2.67 1.16 18.20
C PHE A 98 3.68 0.26 17.50
N THR A 99 3.16 -0.84 16.94
CA THR A 99 3.87 -1.68 15.97
C THR A 99 2.96 -1.97 14.78
N VAL A 100 3.57 -2.26 13.63
CA VAL A 100 2.85 -2.63 12.41
C VAL A 100 3.31 -4.01 11.96
N ARG A 101 2.37 -4.84 11.50
CA ARG A 101 2.63 -6.16 10.92
C ARG A 101 2.06 -6.25 9.52
N ALA A 102 2.75 -6.96 8.65
CA ALA A 102 2.29 -7.24 7.30
C ALA A 102 1.68 -8.64 7.23
N ARG A 103 0.53 -8.80 6.58
CA ARG A 103 -0.06 -10.10 6.25
C ARG A 103 -0.13 -10.26 4.74
N ASP A 104 0.41 -11.35 4.22
CA ASP A 104 0.38 -11.63 2.78
C ASP A 104 -0.98 -12.16 2.30
N LYS A 105 -1.09 -12.41 1.00
CA LYS A 105 -2.30 -12.96 0.36
C LYS A 105 -2.65 -14.38 0.82
N ASP A 106 -1.66 -15.15 1.24
CA ASP A 106 -1.85 -16.51 1.76
C ASP A 106 -2.27 -16.50 3.24
N GLY A 107 -2.39 -15.32 3.83
CA GLY A 107 -2.83 -15.11 5.21
C GLY A 107 -1.72 -15.22 6.24
N ARG A 108 -0.46 -15.41 5.81
CA ARG A 108 0.70 -15.54 6.70
C ARG A 108 1.08 -14.16 7.24
N LEU A 109 1.18 -14.07 8.56
CA LEU A 109 1.42 -12.82 9.28
C LEU A 109 2.87 -12.70 9.70
N GLY A 110 3.54 -11.63 9.25
CA GLY A 110 4.94 -11.36 9.56
C GLY A 110 5.19 -10.94 11.02
N PRO A 111 6.46 -10.78 11.40
CA PRO A 111 6.86 -10.23 12.69
C PRO A 111 6.47 -8.73 12.81
N PRO A 112 6.38 -8.20 14.04
CA PRO A 112 6.14 -6.77 14.26
C PRO A 112 7.33 -5.93 13.78
N SER A 113 7.03 -4.71 13.34
CA SER A 113 8.01 -3.64 13.16
C SER A 113 8.73 -3.29 14.45
N LYS A 114 9.77 -2.46 14.34
CA LYS A 114 10.28 -1.71 15.50
C LYS A 114 9.12 -0.94 16.16
N GLU A 115 9.08 -0.98 17.49
CA GLU A 115 8.13 -0.19 18.27
C GLU A 115 8.43 1.31 18.14
N VAL A 116 7.38 2.09 17.93
CA VAL A 116 7.43 3.56 17.95
C VAL A 116 6.46 4.11 18.98
N ARG A 117 6.77 5.29 19.51
CA ARG A 117 5.97 5.92 20.56
C ARG A 117 5.52 7.31 20.14
N ALA A 118 4.31 7.66 20.54
CA ALA A 118 3.76 9.00 20.41
C ALA A 118 2.96 9.36 21.66
N THR A 119 3.02 10.61 22.07
CA THR A 119 2.26 11.13 23.20
C THR A 119 1.19 12.07 22.68
N THR A 120 -0.07 11.76 22.96
CA THR A 120 -1.17 12.69 22.65
C THR A 120 -1.05 13.94 23.52
N PRO A 121 -1.28 15.15 22.98
CA PRO A 121 -1.31 16.36 23.78
C PRO A 121 -2.48 16.36 24.76
N ARG A 122 -2.49 17.32 25.68
CA ARG A 122 -3.66 17.57 26.53
C ARG A 122 -4.84 17.99 25.66
N ALA A 123 -6.03 17.54 26.01
CA ALA A 123 -7.24 18.05 25.39
C ALA A 123 -7.50 19.47 25.91
N VAL A 124 -7.89 20.36 25.01
CA VAL A 124 -8.37 21.68 25.35
C VAL A 124 -9.90 21.65 25.19
N ALA A 125 -10.62 21.66 26.31
CA ALA A 125 -12.07 21.61 26.27
C ALA A 125 -12.64 22.84 25.55
N ALA A 126 -13.61 22.61 24.66
CA ALA A 126 -14.35 23.63 23.90
C ALA A 126 -13.55 24.46 22.89
N ASP A 127 -12.35 24.03 22.51
CA ASP A 127 -11.65 24.66 21.40
C ASP A 127 -12.33 24.36 20.05
N ARG A 128 -12.66 25.43 19.32
CA ARG A 128 -13.35 25.41 18.02
C ARG A 128 -12.65 26.30 16.99
N ALA A 129 -11.56 26.96 17.37
CA ALA A 129 -10.79 27.76 16.44
C ALA A 129 -9.91 26.82 15.63
N ALA A 130 -10.05 26.84 14.30
CA ALA A 130 -9.13 26.09 13.46
C ALA A 130 -7.81 26.85 13.28
N PRO A 131 -6.68 26.15 13.13
CA PRO A 131 -5.43 26.79 12.79
C PRO A 131 -5.53 27.62 11.51
N THR A 132 -4.68 28.64 11.40
CA THR A 132 -4.53 29.39 10.16
C THR A 132 -4.06 28.49 9.02
N ARG A 133 -4.34 28.90 7.78
CA ARG A 133 -3.80 28.20 6.61
C ARG A 133 -2.26 28.22 6.71
N PRO A 134 -1.55 27.08 6.55
CA PRO A 134 -0.10 27.11 6.41
C PRO A 134 0.30 28.06 5.29
N GLY A 135 1.44 28.72 5.44
CA GLY A 135 1.90 29.68 4.44
C GLY A 135 2.38 29.02 3.14
N LYS A 136 3.15 29.76 2.34
CA LYS A 136 3.58 29.32 1.01
C LYS A 136 4.25 27.95 1.07
N ILE A 137 3.72 27.00 0.32
CA ILE A 137 4.31 25.68 0.10
C ILE A 137 5.28 25.74 -1.09
N ALA A 138 6.38 25.00 -0.99
CA ALA A 138 7.33 24.74 -2.04
C ALA A 138 7.73 23.27 -2.03
N GLY A 139 8.33 22.80 -3.12
CA GLY A 139 8.90 21.46 -3.14
C GLY A 139 9.65 21.17 -4.42
N ARG A 140 10.40 20.06 -4.38
CA ARG A 140 11.15 19.55 -5.53
C ARG A 140 11.20 18.03 -5.49
N ALA A 141 11.31 17.40 -6.66
CA ALA A 141 11.64 15.98 -6.70
C ALA A 141 13.08 15.78 -6.19
N VAL A 142 13.24 14.78 -5.33
CA VAL A 142 14.56 14.36 -4.79
C VAL A 142 14.95 12.95 -5.25
N GLY A 143 14.10 12.35 -6.09
CA GLY A 143 14.34 11.09 -6.79
C GLY A 143 13.12 10.75 -7.63
N SER A 144 13.20 9.68 -8.41
CA SER A 144 12.08 9.21 -9.26
C SER A 144 10.87 8.74 -8.44
N ARG A 145 11.03 8.48 -7.14
CA ARG A 145 9.98 7.99 -6.23
C ARG A 145 9.81 8.85 -4.97
N ALA A 146 10.38 10.05 -4.96
CA ALA A 146 10.38 10.90 -3.77
C ALA A 146 10.36 12.39 -4.09
N VAL A 147 9.62 13.14 -3.29
CA VAL A 147 9.50 14.59 -3.34
C VAL A 147 9.75 15.17 -1.96
N GLN A 148 10.57 16.22 -1.87
CA GLN A 148 10.71 17.02 -0.67
C GLN A 148 9.74 18.20 -0.74
N LEU A 149 8.95 18.38 0.31
CA LEU A 149 8.02 19.49 0.50
C LEU A 149 8.47 20.34 1.68
N SER A 150 8.23 21.65 1.60
CA SER A 150 8.37 22.59 2.71
C SER A 150 7.29 23.66 2.66
N TRP A 151 6.91 24.20 3.81
CA TRP A 151 5.89 25.26 3.92
C TRP A 151 6.24 26.22 5.06
N ALA A 152 5.63 27.40 5.07
CA ALA A 152 5.69 28.27 6.25
C ALA A 152 4.65 27.80 7.30
N ALA A 153 5.02 27.89 8.58
CA ALA A 153 4.19 27.41 9.68
C ALA A 153 2.82 28.10 9.70
N ALA A 154 1.80 27.34 10.07
CA ALA A 154 0.54 27.88 10.54
C ALA A 154 0.68 28.34 11.99
N THR A 155 -0.28 29.16 12.41
CA THR A 155 -0.48 29.57 13.79
C THR A 155 -1.85 29.15 14.25
N ASP A 156 -1.99 28.94 15.54
CA ASP A 156 -3.25 28.63 16.19
C ASP A 156 -3.32 29.41 17.51
N ASP A 157 -4.52 29.58 18.07
CA ASP A 157 -4.68 30.29 19.33
C ASP A 157 -4.30 29.44 20.55
N ARG A 158 -4.12 28.12 20.38
CA ARG A 158 -3.44 27.24 21.33
C ARG A 158 -2.16 26.68 20.75
N ASP A 159 -2.26 25.75 19.81
CA ASP A 159 -1.10 25.03 19.24
C ASP A 159 -1.47 24.28 17.96
N VAL A 160 -0.55 24.28 16.99
CA VAL A 160 -0.59 23.35 15.86
C VAL A 160 0.04 22.03 16.30
N VAL A 161 -0.72 20.94 16.24
CA VAL A 161 -0.29 19.60 16.66
C VAL A 161 0.31 18.80 15.50
N SER A 162 -0.25 18.95 14.29
CA SER A 162 0.26 18.25 13.11
C SER A 162 0.01 19.01 11.81
N TYR A 163 0.75 18.62 10.77
CA TYR A 163 0.47 18.99 9.39
C TYR A 163 0.11 17.76 8.58
N ASP A 164 -1.05 17.79 7.94
CA ASP A 164 -1.54 16.73 7.05
C ASP A 164 -1.21 17.08 5.58
N ILE A 165 -0.40 16.24 4.96
CA ILE A 165 -0.02 16.35 3.55
C ILE A 165 -1.01 15.54 2.73
N HIS A 166 -1.60 16.21 1.75
CA HIS A 166 -2.56 15.64 0.83
C HIS A 166 -2.01 15.61 -0.58
N GLN A 167 -2.35 14.55 -1.30
CA GLN A 167 -2.20 14.44 -2.75
C GLN A 167 -3.60 14.45 -3.36
N GLY A 168 -3.92 15.49 -4.13
CA GLY A 168 -5.30 15.75 -4.53
C GLY A 168 -6.18 15.94 -3.29
N GLY A 169 -7.24 15.13 -3.15
CA GLY A 169 -8.13 15.13 -1.98
C GLY A 169 -7.73 14.16 -0.86
N THR A 170 -6.75 13.28 -1.08
CA THR A 170 -6.43 12.19 -0.16
C THR A 170 -5.26 12.57 0.73
N LYS A 171 -5.40 12.40 2.05
CA LYS A 171 -4.29 12.48 3.01
C LYS A 171 -3.36 11.29 2.80
N ILE A 172 -2.08 11.57 2.51
CA ILE A 172 -1.06 10.55 2.19
C ILE A 172 0.13 10.57 3.14
N HIS A 173 0.29 11.64 3.92
CA HIS A 173 1.37 11.77 4.90
C HIS A 173 0.96 12.73 6.02
N SER A 174 1.60 12.64 7.18
CA SER A 174 1.42 13.61 8.27
C SER A 174 2.72 13.75 9.06
N VAL A 175 2.95 14.93 9.62
CA VAL A 175 4.13 15.25 10.42
C VAL A 175 3.73 16.04 11.66
N GLY A 176 4.59 16.06 12.69
CA GLY A 176 4.34 16.84 13.90
C GLY A 176 4.26 18.34 13.62
N GLY A 177 3.54 19.09 14.44
CA GLY A 177 3.31 20.53 14.27
C GLY A 177 4.56 21.40 14.40
N ASN A 178 5.65 20.84 14.93
CA ASN A 178 6.98 21.46 14.92
C ASN A 178 7.75 21.24 13.61
N GLN A 179 7.20 20.50 12.65
CA GLN A 179 7.83 20.22 11.36
C GLN A 179 7.16 21.01 10.24
N THR A 180 7.97 21.72 9.47
CA THR A 180 7.52 22.52 8.32
C THR A 180 8.09 22.02 6.99
N ALA A 181 8.62 20.80 7.00
CA ALA A 181 9.13 20.11 5.83
C ALA A 181 9.01 18.60 6.00
N THR A 182 8.85 17.88 4.90
CA THR A 182 8.86 16.42 4.88
C THR A 182 9.31 15.88 3.52
N VAL A 183 9.69 14.60 3.48
CA VAL A 183 9.92 13.85 2.24
C VAL A 183 8.77 12.87 2.06
N VAL A 184 8.02 13.04 0.98
CA VAL A 184 7.00 12.09 0.55
C VAL A 184 7.68 11.07 -0.37
N THR A 185 7.67 9.81 0.05
CA THR A 185 8.22 8.67 -0.70
C THR A 185 7.11 7.78 -1.27
N GLY A 186 7.47 6.76 -2.05
CA GLY A 186 6.50 5.81 -2.62
C GLY A 186 5.85 6.31 -3.91
N LEU A 187 6.28 7.46 -4.42
CA LEU A 187 5.76 8.04 -5.66
C LEU A 187 6.20 7.24 -6.89
N ARG A 188 5.51 7.46 -8.01
CA ARG A 188 5.81 6.86 -9.31
C ARG A 188 6.77 7.76 -10.10
N PRO A 189 7.73 7.20 -10.85
CA PRO A 189 8.54 7.96 -11.81
C PRO A 189 7.71 8.63 -12.90
N GLY A 190 8.22 9.72 -13.46
CA GLY A 190 7.60 10.41 -14.61
C GLY A 190 6.17 10.89 -14.38
N THR A 191 5.77 11.12 -13.13
CA THR A 191 4.37 11.39 -12.76
C THR A 191 4.23 12.80 -12.22
N HIS A 192 3.17 13.49 -12.63
CA HIS A 192 2.82 14.82 -12.15
C HIS A 192 1.95 14.72 -10.88
N TYR A 193 2.47 15.23 -9.78
CA TYR A 193 1.77 15.27 -8.49
C TYR A 193 1.31 16.69 -8.15
N SER A 194 0.20 16.77 -7.42
CA SER A 194 -0.30 18.01 -6.83
C SER A 194 -0.46 17.81 -5.32
N PHE A 195 0.31 18.55 -4.54
CA PHE A 195 0.31 18.44 -3.07
C PHE A 195 -0.26 19.69 -2.40
N THR A 196 -0.98 19.49 -1.32
CA THR A 196 -1.44 20.55 -0.40
C THR A 196 -1.20 20.16 1.04
N VAL A 197 -1.04 21.14 1.93
CA VAL A 197 -0.85 20.90 3.37
C VAL A 197 -1.97 21.57 4.17
N ARG A 198 -2.45 20.90 5.21
CA ARG A 198 -3.38 21.47 6.22
C ARG A 198 -2.73 21.38 7.60
N ALA A 199 -2.94 22.37 8.44
CA ALA A 199 -2.59 22.31 9.86
C ALA A 199 -3.77 21.74 10.67
N ARG A 200 -3.46 21.06 11.76
CA ARG A 200 -4.42 20.46 12.70
C ARG A 200 -4.02 20.80 14.14
N ASP A 201 -5.00 21.12 14.97
CA ASP A 201 -4.80 21.40 16.40
C ASP A 201 -5.07 20.17 17.29
N ALA A 202 -5.04 20.36 18.60
CA ALA A 202 -5.32 19.31 19.58
C ALA A 202 -6.81 18.92 19.66
N ALA A 203 -7.72 19.80 19.25
CA ALA A 203 -9.17 19.58 19.22
C ALA A 203 -9.67 18.93 17.92
N ASP A 204 -8.73 18.62 17.01
CA ASP A 204 -8.97 18.02 15.70
C ASP A 204 -9.58 19.00 14.67
N ASN A 205 -9.52 20.32 14.93
CA ASN A 205 -9.91 21.31 13.93
C ASN A 205 -8.83 21.39 12.84
N LEU A 206 -9.27 21.53 11.59
CA LEU A 206 -8.40 21.58 10.43
C LEU A 206 -8.43 22.95 9.74
N SER A 207 -7.25 23.49 9.46
CA SER A 207 -7.11 24.71 8.66
C SER A 207 -7.64 24.53 7.24
N PRO A 208 -7.86 25.63 6.49
CA PRO A 208 -7.85 25.57 5.03
C PRO A 208 -6.52 25.00 4.50
N ALA A 209 -6.54 24.35 3.34
CA ALA A 209 -5.33 23.81 2.71
C ALA A 209 -4.45 24.91 2.10
N THR A 210 -3.14 24.69 1.95
CA THR A 210 -2.29 25.58 1.13
C THR A 210 -2.79 25.69 -0.31
N ALA A 211 -2.32 26.67 -1.07
CA ALA A 211 -2.36 26.57 -2.53
C ALA A 211 -1.61 25.28 -2.96
N PRO A 212 -2.04 24.59 -4.04
CA PRO A 212 -1.37 23.37 -4.47
C PRO A 212 0.01 23.67 -5.05
N VAL A 213 1.00 22.84 -4.70
CA VAL A 213 2.29 22.79 -5.40
C VAL A 213 2.27 21.60 -6.36
N ARG A 214 2.65 21.85 -7.62
CA ARG A 214 2.73 20.81 -8.65
C ARG A 214 4.18 20.42 -8.88
N ILE A 215 4.47 19.13 -8.79
CA ILE A 215 5.83 18.60 -8.87
C ILE A 215 5.82 17.35 -9.73
N SER A 216 6.78 17.25 -10.63
CA SER A 216 6.97 16.08 -11.49
C SER A 216 8.14 15.26 -10.98
N THR A 217 7.95 13.97 -10.77
CA THR A 217 9.06 13.05 -10.51
C THR A 217 9.82 12.75 -11.81
N PRO A 218 11.16 12.67 -11.78
CA PRO A 218 11.95 12.34 -12.96
C PRO A 218 11.83 10.85 -13.33
N GLY A 219 12.31 10.51 -14.53
CA GLY A 219 12.35 9.15 -15.06
C GLY A 219 11.06 8.74 -15.77
N THR A 220 10.98 7.47 -16.12
CA THR A 220 9.82 6.85 -16.77
C THR A 220 9.34 5.68 -15.93
N ASP A 221 8.03 5.54 -15.76
CA ASP A 221 7.44 4.33 -15.21
C ASP A 221 7.08 3.40 -16.37
N ASP A 222 7.50 2.14 -16.32
CA ASP A 222 7.11 1.11 -17.28
C ASP A 222 5.63 0.68 -17.10
N GLY A 223 4.97 1.23 -16.08
CA GLY A 223 3.55 1.05 -15.78
C GLY A 223 3.25 -0.30 -15.13
N ARG A 224 4.23 -1.20 -15.00
CA ARG A 224 4.00 -2.57 -14.48
C ARG A 224 3.44 -2.55 -13.07
N GLY A 225 3.90 -1.62 -12.23
CA GLY A 225 3.42 -1.48 -10.85
C GLY A 225 1.95 -1.04 -10.72
N THR A 226 1.34 -0.54 -11.80
CA THR A 226 -0.05 -0.04 -11.82
C THR A 226 -0.91 -0.72 -12.89
N ALA A 227 -0.39 -1.74 -13.54
CA ALA A 227 -1.13 -2.52 -14.52
C ALA A 227 -2.11 -3.48 -13.82
N PRO A 228 -3.33 -3.66 -14.35
CA PRO A 228 -4.19 -4.76 -13.95
C PRO A 228 -3.46 -6.10 -14.15
N THR A 229 -3.46 -6.94 -13.11
CA THR A 229 -2.75 -8.23 -13.11
C THR A 229 -3.72 -9.39 -13.27
N ALA A 230 -3.19 -10.60 -13.46
CA ALA A 230 -3.99 -11.81 -13.72
C ALA A 230 -5.07 -11.62 -14.82
N PHE A 231 -4.78 -10.75 -15.81
CA PHE A 231 -5.71 -10.43 -16.88
C PHE A 231 -5.93 -11.66 -17.77
N ARG A 232 -7.18 -12.04 -17.95
CA ARG A 232 -7.67 -13.11 -18.81
C ARG A 232 -8.74 -12.56 -19.74
N ALA A 233 -8.75 -13.08 -20.96
CA ALA A 233 -9.73 -12.78 -21.97
C ALA A 233 -10.18 -14.10 -22.61
N THR A 234 -11.48 -14.30 -22.71
CA THR A 234 -12.10 -15.47 -23.37
C THR A 234 -13.30 -14.99 -24.19
N THR A 235 -13.74 -15.78 -25.15
CA THR A 235 -14.98 -15.48 -25.88
C THR A 235 -16.05 -16.49 -25.55
N HIS A 236 -17.28 -16.04 -25.39
CA HIS A 236 -18.46 -16.93 -25.40
C HIS A 236 -19.41 -16.55 -26.53
N ARG A 237 -20.34 -17.44 -26.86
CA ARG A 237 -21.40 -17.20 -27.82
C ARG A 237 -22.75 -17.18 -27.11
N ALA A 238 -23.51 -16.11 -27.32
CA ALA A 238 -24.86 -15.92 -26.79
C ALA A 238 -25.70 -15.21 -27.86
N ASP A 239 -26.98 -15.60 -27.98
CA ASP A 239 -27.96 -14.93 -28.86
C ASP A 239 -27.46 -14.69 -30.30
N GLY A 240 -26.74 -15.67 -30.85
CA GLY A 240 -26.22 -15.63 -32.21
C GLY A 240 -24.90 -14.85 -32.41
N ALA A 241 -24.36 -14.21 -31.37
CA ALA A 241 -23.16 -13.38 -31.44
C ALA A 241 -22.07 -13.80 -30.44
N TYR A 242 -20.84 -13.35 -30.71
CA TYR A 242 -19.69 -13.52 -29.83
C TYR A 242 -19.54 -12.32 -28.90
N HIS A 243 -19.22 -12.61 -27.64
CA HIS A 243 -18.90 -11.65 -26.59
C HIS A 243 -17.49 -11.89 -26.07
N LEU A 244 -16.81 -10.82 -25.68
CA LEU A 244 -15.51 -10.86 -25.02
C LEU A 244 -15.70 -10.79 -23.51
N ASP A 245 -15.37 -11.86 -22.81
CA ASP A 245 -15.32 -11.91 -21.36
C ASP A 245 -13.92 -11.61 -20.86
N LEU A 246 -13.84 -10.62 -19.97
CA LEU A 246 -12.62 -10.18 -19.35
C LEU A 246 -12.67 -10.47 -17.85
N SER A 247 -11.53 -10.86 -17.29
CA SER A 247 -11.32 -10.86 -15.85
C SER A 247 -9.92 -10.39 -15.48
N TRP A 248 -9.79 -9.64 -14.39
CA TRP A 248 -8.52 -9.12 -13.90
C TRP A 248 -8.52 -8.90 -12.39
N VAL A 249 -7.33 -8.74 -11.84
CA VAL A 249 -7.07 -8.20 -10.51
C VAL A 249 -6.77 -6.70 -10.67
N PRO A 250 -7.56 -5.80 -10.05
CA PRO A 250 -7.33 -4.36 -10.03
C PRO A 250 -5.90 -3.94 -9.64
N PRO A 251 -5.38 -2.82 -10.18
CA PRO A 251 -4.14 -2.23 -9.70
C PRO A 251 -4.19 -1.90 -8.21
N ARG A 252 -3.10 -2.18 -7.50
CA ARG A 252 -2.98 -1.86 -6.07
C ARG A 252 -2.50 -0.42 -5.93
N THR A 253 -3.39 0.43 -5.43
CA THR A 253 -3.14 1.85 -5.21
C THR A 253 -3.66 2.25 -3.84
N ASP A 254 -3.25 3.41 -3.34
CA ASP A 254 -3.64 3.96 -2.03
C ASP A 254 -5.12 4.40 -2.00
N GLY A 255 -5.89 4.04 -3.03
CA GLY A 255 -7.29 4.34 -3.17
C GLY A 255 -8.00 3.35 -4.09
N VAL A 256 -9.19 3.73 -4.52
CA VAL A 256 -10.08 2.87 -5.28
C VAL A 256 -9.91 3.14 -6.79
N VAL A 257 -9.61 2.10 -7.55
CA VAL A 257 -9.61 2.14 -9.03
C VAL A 257 -11.01 1.77 -9.51
N ALA A 258 -11.84 2.78 -9.76
CA ALA A 258 -13.23 2.62 -10.20
C ALA A 258 -13.41 2.71 -11.72
N GLU A 259 -12.42 3.25 -12.43
CA GLU A 259 -12.49 3.49 -13.88
C GLU A 259 -11.41 2.68 -14.59
N TYR A 260 -11.79 2.05 -15.70
CA TYR A 260 -10.89 1.27 -16.56
C TYR A 260 -11.10 1.64 -18.02
N GLN A 261 -10.01 1.64 -18.78
CA GLN A 261 -10.05 1.76 -20.24
C GLN A 261 -9.64 0.43 -20.86
N ILE A 262 -10.48 -0.09 -21.74
CA ILE A 262 -10.23 -1.30 -22.51
C ILE A 262 -9.78 -0.87 -23.91
N GLN A 263 -8.66 -1.44 -24.35
CA GLN A 263 -8.20 -1.33 -25.73
C GLN A 263 -8.41 -2.64 -26.46
N LEU A 264 -9.00 -2.56 -27.65
CA LEU A 264 -9.17 -3.66 -28.60
C LEU A 264 -8.46 -3.26 -29.90
N ASP A 265 -7.58 -4.12 -30.39
CA ASP A 265 -6.81 -3.94 -31.63
C ASP A 265 -6.06 -2.60 -31.71
N GLY A 266 -5.52 -2.18 -30.57
CA GLY A 266 -4.75 -0.94 -30.43
C GLY A 266 -5.58 0.34 -30.30
N ARG A 267 -6.91 0.25 -30.34
CA ARG A 267 -7.83 1.40 -30.19
C ARG A 267 -8.62 1.30 -28.89
N ALA A 268 -9.00 2.45 -28.32
CA ALA A 268 -9.92 2.46 -27.18
C ALA A 268 -11.27 1.91 -27.64
N ALA A 269 -11.71 0.79 -27.06
CA ALA A 269 -12.97 0.15 -27.40
C ALA A 269 -14.10 0.67 -26.51
N THR A 270 -13.87 0.67 -25.20
CA THR A 270 -14.83 1.16 -24.21
C THR A 270 -14.12 1.58 -22.92
N SER A 271 -14.82 2.32 -22.08
CA SER A 271 -14.41 2.63 -20.71
C SER A 271 -15.47 2.12 -19.74
N LEU A 272 -15.00 1.49 -18.67
CA LEU A 272 -15.83 0.93 -17.61
C LEU A 272 -15.70 1.83 -16.38
N VAL A 273 -16.82 2.30 -15.84
CA VAL A 273 -16.86 3.06 -14.59
C VAL A 273 -17.80 2.35 -13.62
N TYR A 274 -17.27 1.95 -12.46
CA TYR A 274 -18.07 1.40 -11.37
C TYR A 274 -18.65 2.55 -10.52
N GLY A 275 -19.98 2.74 -10.57
CA GLY A 275 -20.68 3.80 -9.83
C GLY A 275 -20.89 3.54 -8.32
N GLY A 276 -20.09 2.65 -7.70
CA GLY A 276 -20.33 2.17 -6.33
C GLY A 276 -19.06 1.63 -5.64
N ASN A 277 -19.13 0.42 -5.07
CA ASN A 277 -18.00 -0.28 -4.45
C ASN A 277 -17.31 -1.19 -5.49
N PRO A 278 -16.34 -0.70 -6.27
CA PRO A 278 -15.69 -1.52 -7.28
C PRO A 278 -14.99 -2.72 -6.65
N PRO A 279 -14.92 -3.84 -7.41
CA PRO A 279 -14.21 -5.03 -6.98
C PRO A 279 -12.74 -4.70 -6.67
N ARG A 280 -12.22 -5.25 -5.56
CA ARG A 280 -10.83 -5.06 -5.12
C ARG A 280 -9.95 -6.28 -5.41
N ASP A 281 -10.53 -7.48 -5.38
CA ASP A 281 -9.79 -8.73 -5.54
C ASP A 281 -9.87 -9.26 -6.97
N LYS A 282 -11.05 -9.26 -7.58
CA LYS A 282 -11.27 -9.70 -8.96
C LYS A 282 -12.41 -8.93 -9.59
N ALA A 283 -12.15 -8.36 -10.75
CA ALA A 283 -13.11 -7.66 -11.59
C ALA A 283 -13.40 -8.50 -12.84
N THR A 284 -14.62 -8.38 -13.35
CA THR A 284 -15.05 -9.00 -14.60
C THR A 284 -15.85 -8.00 -15.43
N TYR A 285 -15.82 -8.18 -16.75
CA TYR A 285 -16.63 -7.40 -17.68
C TYR A 285 -16.84 -8.20 -18.97
N SER A 286 -18.01 -8.09 -19.57
CA SER A 286 -18.32 -8.74 -20.85
C SER A 286 -18.91 -7.72 -21.82
N PHE A 287 -18.48 -7.74 -23.08
CA PHE A 287 -19.03 -6.87 -24.11
C PHE A 287 -19.05 -7.54 -25.50
N TYR A 288 -19.93 -7.04 -26.36
CA TYR A 288 -20.20 -7.59 -27.68
C TYR A 288 -19.00 -7.41 -28.66
N LEU A 289 -18.68 -8.46 -29.43
CA LEU A 289 -17.68 -8.43 -30.50
C LEU A 289 -18.27 -8.49 -31.91
N GLY A 290 -19.40 -9.16 -32.11
CA GLY A 290 -19.96 -9.37 -33.44
C GLY A 290 -20.46 -10.80 -33.67
N PRO A 291 -21.13 -11.07 -34.79
CA PRO A 291 -21.59 -12.42 -35.14
C PRO A 291 -20.50 -13.30 -35.77
N GLU A 292 -19.40 -12.70 -36.23
CA GLU A 292 -18.38 -13.37 -37.04
C GLU A 292 -17.48 -14.30 -36.20
N SER A 293 -17.26 -15.50 -36.73
CA SER A 293 -16.34 -16.50 -36.15
C SER A 293 -14.97 -16.44 -36.83
N GLY A 294 -13.91 -16.82 -36.11
CA GLY A 294 -12.54 -16.83 -36.63
C GLY A 294 -11.84 -15.46 -36.62
N VAL A 295 -12.48 -14.43 -36.06
CA VAL A 295 -11.91 -13.08 -35.97
C VAL A 295 -10.99 -12.99 -34.76
N GLY A 296 -9.72 -12.67 -35.00
CA GLY A 296 -8.71 -12.48 -33.96
C GLY A 296 -8.71 -11.06 -33.43
N HIS A 297 -8.71 -10.90 -32.11
CA HIS A 297 -8.61 -9.62 -31.43
C HIS A 297 -7.48 -9.61 -30.42
N ARG A 298 -6.79 -8.48 -30.31
CA ARG A 298 -5.83 -8.19 -29.24
C ARG A 298 -6.45 -7.25 -28.23
N VAL A 299 -6.49 -7.64 -26.97
CA VAL A 299 -7.10 -6.88 -25.89
C VAL A 299 -6.12 -6.62 -24.75
N ARG A 300 -6.19 -5.42 -24.19
CA ARG A 300 -5.50 -5.04 -22.95
C ARG A 300 -6.32 -3.99 -22.19
N ILE A 301 -6.07 -3.87 -20.89
CA ILE A 301 -6.83 -2.99 -20.00
C ILE A 301 -5.88 -2.19 -19.10
N ARG A 302 -6.27 -0.96 -18.75
CA ARG A 302 -5.60 -0.15 -17.73
C ARG A 302 -6.61 0.51 -16.81
N GLY A 303 -6.22 0.74 -15.56
CA GLY A 303 -7.05 1.42 -14.56
C GLY A 303 -6.69 2.89 -14.41
N ARG A 304 -7.67 3.72 -14.05
CA ARG A 304 -7.45 5.09 -13.61
C ARG A 304 -7.12 5.12 -12.13
N LEU A 305 -5.95 5.64 -11.80
CA LEU A 305 -5.43 5.68 -10.45
C LEU A 305 -6.17 6.75 -9.63
N PRO A 306 -6.15 6.67 -8.28
CA PRO A 306 -6.82 7.63 -7.39
C PRO A 306 -6.34 9.08 -7.56
N ASP A 307 -5.17 9.27 -8.15
CA ASP A 307 -4.60 10.58 -8.47
C ASP A 307 -5.13 11.18 -9.79
N GLY A 308 -6.05 10.47 -10.46
CA GLY A 308 -6.67 10.86 -11.71
C GLY A 308 -5.90 10.48 -12.97
N THR A 309 -4.68 9.95 -12.84
CA THR A 309 -3.84 9.52 -13.98
C THR A 309 -4.17 8.10 -14.43
N TRP A 310 -3.79 7.74 -15.65
CA TRP A 310 -3.91 6.36 -16.14
C TRP A 310 -2.69 5.54 -15.74
N GLY A 311 -2.92 4.35 -15.17
CA GLY A 311 -1.87 3.36 -14.90
C GLY A 311 -1.37 2.66 -16.16
N GLY A 312 -0.46 1.70 -15.96
CA GLY A 312 0.03 0.84 -17.03
C GLY A 312 -1.04 -0.09 -17.61
N PHE A 313 -0.79 -0.58 -18.81
CA PHE A 313 -1.62 -1.63 -19.41
C PHE A 313 -1.29 -3.00 -18.82
N SER A 314 -2.31 -3.84 -18.68
CA SER A 314 -2.16 -5.27 -18.47
C SER A 314 -1.30 -5.90 -19.57
N ALA A 315 -0.85 -7.14 -19.35
CA ALA A 315 -0.38 -7.99 -20.43
C ALA A 315 -1.46 -8.06 -21.54
N GLU A 316 -1.03 -7.99 -22.80
CA GLU A 316 -1.93 -8.13 -23.94
C GLU A 316 -2.38 -9.60 -24.08
N ARG A 317 -3.66 -9.80 -24.42
CA ARG A 317 -4.24 -11.12 -24.68
C ARG A 317 -4.79 -11.16 -26.08
N THR A 318 -4.55 -12.27 -26.77
CA THR A 318 -5.17 -12.56 -28.06
C THR A 318 -6.31 -13.53 -27.86
N VAL A 319 -7.46 -13.23 -28.45
CA VAL A 319 -8.63 -14.11 -28.47
C VAL A 319 -9.12 -14.24 -29.91
N THR A 320 -9.71 -15.38 -30.25
CA THR A 320 -10.32 -15.60 -31.55
C THR A 320 -11.76 -16.03 -31.35
N THR A 321 -12.71 -15.35 -31.98
CA THR A 321 -14.13 -15.73 -31.89
C THR A 321 -14.32 -17.16 -32.38
N GLY A 322 -15.05 -17.98 -31.62
CA GLY A 322 -15.34 -19.37 -31.99
C GLY A 322 -14.21 -20.38 -31.77
N ALA A 323 -13.03 -19.95 -31.29
CA ALA A 323 -12.00 -20.88 -30.83
C ALA A 323 -12.42 -21.51 -29.49
N ARG A 324 -12.29 -22.84 -29.35
CA ARG A 324 -12.42 -23.49 -28.03
C ARG A 324 -11.18 -23.11 -27.21
N GLY A 325 -11.40 -22.46 -26.05
CA GLY A 325 -10.36 -22.12 -25.08
C GLY A 325 -9.80 -23.33 -24.35
#